data_AF-A0A944KPS0-F1
#
_entry.id   AF-A0A944KPS0-F1
#
_cell.length_a   1.000
_cell.length_b   1.000
_cell.length_c   1.000
_cell.angle_alpha   90.00
_cell.angle_beta   90.00
_cell.angle_gamma   90.00
#
_symmetry.space_group_name_H-M   'P 1'
#
loop_
_entity.id
_entity.type
_entity.pdbx_description
1 polymer ?
#
loop_
_entity_poly.entity_id
_entity_poly.type
_entity_poly.pdbx_seq_one_letter_code
_entity_poly.pdbx_strand_id
1 'polypeptide(L)'
;MSDRTKRRQRVFDLVFLVGIALKGLDGVGELLLGLPMLFLRPAQITSLAHLATARELNEDPHDLIAHLLLHGASALSADAALIAAVYLIIHGLVKVAIVIAMLRGSSRVYPWAIAALGAFLVWQCAEMILHPSAGVAALSIFDAIIIVLTWREWRQHRSLHDAFRSTFPSAVRRWRQFRTGRRTVATTRPTR
;
A
#
# COMPACT_ATOMS: atom_id res chain seq x y z
N MET A 1 17.63 26.56 9.42
CA MET A 1 17.18 25.17 9.62
C MET A 1 18.38 24.22 9.41
N SER A 2 18.79 23.48 10.45
CA SER A 2 20.01 22.65 10.48
C SER A 2 19.95 21.45 9.51
N ASP A 3 21.08 21.00 8.96
CA ASP A 3 21.12 19.84 8.05
C ASP A 3 20.55 18.55 8.64
N ARG A 4 20.66 18.35 9.97
CA ARG A 4 20.02 17.22 10.67
C ARG A 4 18.50 17.26 10.53
N THR A 5 17.88 18.43 10.62
CA THR A 5 16.41 18.57 10.50
C THR A 5 15.91 18.29 9.09
N LYS A 6 16.64 18.72 8.06
CA LYS A 6 16.33 18.41 6.65
C LYS A 6 16.48 16.92 6.33
N ARG A 7 17.49 16.25 6.90
CA ARG A 7 17.67 14.79 6.74
C ARG A 7 16.55 14.03 7.42
N ARG A 8 16.18 14.41 8.65
CA ARG A 8 15.09 13.76 9.41
C ARG A 8 13.75 13.90 8.70
N GLN A 9 13.46 15.08 8.14
CA GLN A 9 12.23 15.29 7.36
C GLN A 9 12.17 14.36 6.13
N ARG A 10 13.27 14.22 5.39
CA ARG A 10 13.33 13.32 4.23
C ARG A 10 13.09 11.85 4.60
N VAL A 11 13.58 11.40 5.76
CA VAL A 11 13.31 10.04 6.24
C VAL A 11 11.82 9.85 6.55
N PHE A 12 11.18 10.81 7.22
CA PHE A 12 9.73 10.74 7.47
C PHE A 12 8.93 10.76 6.18
N ASP A 13 9.28 11.63 5.24
CA ASP A 13 8.61 11.73 3.94
C ASP A 13 8.77 10.41 3.15
N LEU A 14 9.94 9.76 3.22
CA LEU A 14 10.19 8.47 2.60
C LEU A 14 9.38 7.34 3.25
N VAL A 15 9.41 7.22 4.58
CA VAL A 15 8.65 6.19 5.31
C VAL A 15 7.16 6.34 5.04
N PHE A 16 6.66 7.57 5.04
CA PHE A 16 5.27 7.87 4.71
C PHE A 16 4.94 7.43 3.27
N LEU A 17 5.77 7.81 2.29
CA LEU A 17 5.54 7.46 0.89
C LEU A 17 5.58 5.94 0.66
N VAL A 18 6.60 5.27 1.21
CA VAL A 18 6.74 3.82 1.15
C VAL A 18 5.54 3.15 1.80
N GLY A 19 5.07 3.64 2.95
CA GLY A 19 3.95 2.99 3.63
C GLY A 19 2.59 3.20 2.98
N ILE A 20 2.34 4.35 2.35
CA ILE A 20 1.15 4.50 1.50
C ILE A 20 1.25 3.62 0.25
N ALA A 21 2.43 3.50 -0.35
CA ALA A 21 2.64 2.62 -1.50
C ALA A 21 2.43 1.14 -1.14
N LEU A 22 2.97 0.69 -0.01
CA LEU A 22 2.78 -0.67 0.50
C LEU A 22 1.29 -0.95 0.78
N LYS A 23 0.57 -0.03 1.44
CA LYS A 23 -0.88 -0.16 1.64
C LYS A 23 -1.66 -0.25 0.33
N GLY A 24 -1.26 0.53 -0.68
CA GLY A 24 -1.88 0.50 -2.00
C GLY A 24 -1.63 -0.83 -2.71
N LEU A 25 -0.39 -1.33 -2.65
CA LEU A 25 -0.02 -2.62 -3.25
C LEU A 25 -0.76 -3.77 -2.55
N ASP A 26 -0.79 -3.76 -1.23
CA ASP A 26 -1.53 -4.72 -0.41
C ASP A 26 -3.01 -4.73 -0.78
N GLY A 27 -3.65 -3.56 -0.82
CA GLY A 27 -5.07 -3.46 -1.19
C GLY A 27 -5.38 -3.91 -2.62
N VAL A 28 -4.48 -3.63 -3.58
CA VAL A 28 -4.62 -4.14 -4.95
C VAL A 28 -4.45 -5.66 -4.98
N GLY A 29 -3.46 -6.19 -4.25
CA GLY A 29 -3.25 -7.63 -4.13
C GLY A 29 -4.46 -8.34 -3.54
N GLU A 30 -5.06 -7.78 -2.50
CA GLU A 30 -6.29 -8.29 -1.90
C GLU A 30 -7.47 -8.28 -2.88
N LEU A 31 -7.62 -7.24 -3.70
CA LEU A 31 -8.67 -7.23 -4.74
C LEU A 31 -8.42 -8.28 -5.82
N LEU A 32 -7.15 -8.44 -6.25
CA LEU A 32 -6.75 -9.42 -7.25
C LEU A 32 -6.92 -10.86 -6.77
N LEU A 33 -6.78 -11.12 -5.46
CA LEU A 33 -7.01 -12.42 -4.85
C LEU A 33 -8.50 -12.64 -4.52
N GLY A 34 -9.16 -11.65 -3.91
CA GLY A 34 -10.53 -11.74 -3.42
C GLY A 34 -11.60 -11.79 -4.52
N LEU A 35 -11.45 -10.99 -5.59
CA LEU A 35 -12.45 -10.97 -6.68
C LEU A 35 -12.57 -12.33 -7.40
N PRO A 36 -11.49 -12.97 -7.86
CA PRO A 36 -11.58 -14.31 -8.44
C PRO A 36 -12.09 -15.34 -7.42
N MET A 37 -11.71 -15.20 -6.15
CA MET A 37 -12.07 -16.13 -5.09
C MET A 37 -13.58 -16.24 -4.86
N LEU A 38 -14.38 -15.24 -5.23
CA LEU A 38 -15.85 -15.33 -5.26
C LEU A 38 -16.39 -16.40 -6.22
N PHE A 39 -15.63 -16.77 -7.25
CA PHE A 39 -16.04 -17.71 -8.29
C PHE A 39 -15.30 -19.05 -8.20
N LEU A 40 -14.22 -19.12 -7.40
CA LEU A 40 -13.40 -20.31 -7.24
C LEU A 40 -14.01 -21.24 -6.18
N ARG A 41 -14.09 -22.53 -6.50
CA ARG A 41 -14.40 -23.56 -5.51
C ARG A 41 -13.18 -23.80 -4.62
N PRO A 42 -13.35 -24.22 -3.35
CA PRO A 42 -12.23 -24.53 -2.46
C PRO A 42 -11.18 -25.46 -3.10
N ALA A 43 -11.61 -26.51 -3.81
CA ALA A 43 -10.72 -27.41 -4.53
C ALA A 43 -9.82 -26.70 -5.56
N GLN A 44 -10.33 -25.68 -6.26
CA GLN A 44 -9.55 -24.89 -7.22
C GLN A 44 -8.54 -23.99 -6.49
N ILE A 45 -8.91 -23.43 -5.33
CA ILE A 45 -8.01 -22.65 -4.48
C ILE A 45 -6.87 -23.53 -3.97
N THR A 46 -7.17 -24.75 -3.50
CA THR A 46 -6.15 -25.72 -3.09
C THR A 46 -5.24 -26.11 -4.25
N SER A 47 -5.77 -26.37 -5.45
CA SER A 47 -4.95 -26.67 -6.63
C SER A 47 -4.05 -25.50 -7.04
N LEU A 48 -4.53 -24.26 -6.97
CA LEU A 48 -3.73 -23.07 -7.24
C LEU A 48 -2.63 -22.88 -6.19
N ALA A 49 -2.95 -23.12 -4.91
CA ALA A 49 -1.95 -23.10 -3.84
C ALA A 49 -0.85 -24.12 -4.12
N HIS A 50 -1.21 -25.37 -4.45
CA HIS A 50 -0.25 -26.41 -4.84
C HIS A 50 0.62 -25.98 -6.03
N LEU A 51 0.04 -25.38 -7.07
CA LEU A 51 0.82 -24.93 -8.23
C LEU A 51 1.80 -23.81 -7.85
N ALA A 52 1.37 -22.87 -7.00
CA ALA A 52 2.18 -21.75 -6.56
C ALA A 52 3.34 -22.19 -5.65
N THR A 53 3.12 -23.21 -4.82
CA THR A 53 4.10 -23.69 -3.83
C THR A 53 4.93 -24.87 -4.32
N ALA A 54 4.52 -25.58 -5.38
CA ALA A 54 5.22 -26.76 -5.87
C ALA A 54 6.67 -26.47 -6.25
N ARG A 55 6.96 -25.27 -6.76
CA ARG A 55 8.32 -24.86 -7.09
C ARG A 55 9.16 -24.62 -5.84
N GLU A 56 8.63 -23.84 -4.89
CA GLU A 56 9.33 -23.53 -3.64
C GLU A 56 9.55 -24.78 -2.78
N LEU A 57 8.57 -25.68 -2.65
CA LEU A 57 8.75 -26.94 -1.90
C LEU A 57 9.75 -27.91 -2.54
N ASN A 58 9.94 -27.81 -3.85
CA ASN A 58 10.92 -28.62 -4.56
C ASN A 58 12.35 -28.05 -4.40
N GLU A 59 12.47 -26.72 -4.22
CA GLU A 59 13.74 -26.04 -3.95
C GLU A 59 14.10 -26.10 -2.44
N ASP A 60 13.15 -25.81 -1.55
CA ASP A 60 13.24 -25.95 -0.09
C ASP A 60 11.99 -26.67 0.50
N PRO A 61 12.13 -27.94 0.91
CA PRO A 61 11.04 -28.71 1.51
C PRO A 61 10.51 -28.15 2.83
N HIS A 62 11.20 -27.22 3.48
CA HIS A 62 10.81 -26.64 4.77
C HIS A 62 10.31 -25.20 4.66
N ASP A 63 10.01 -24.71 3.45
CA ASP A 63 9.51 -23.36 3.26
C ASP A 63 8.21 -23.12 4.07
N LEU A 64 8.31 -22.20 5.03
CA LEU A 64 7.24 -21.89 5.97
C LEU A 64 6.03 -21.27 5.28
N ILE A 65 6.24 -20.38 4.30
CA ILE A 65 5.18 -19.67 3.59
C ILE A 65 4.38 -20.68 2.77
N ALA A 66 5.09 -21.56 2.08
CA ALA A 66 4.49 -22.56 1.22
C ALA A 66 3.66 -23.59 2.01
N HIS A 67 4.14 -24.04 3.17
CA HIS A 67 3.35 -24.87 4.07
C HIS A 67 2.14 -24.16 4.67
N LEU A 68 2.26 -22.89 5.06
CA LEU A 68 1.12 -22.10 5.55
C LEU A 68 0.04 -21.94 4.46
N LEU A 69 0.45 -21.67 3.21
CA LEU A 69 -0.47 -21.53 2.08
C LEU A 69 -1.20 -22.84 1.76
N LEU A 70 -0.48 -23.97 1.72
CA LEU A 70 -1.10 -25.29 1.53
C LEU A 70 -2.08 -25.61 2.66
N HIS A 71 -1.66 -25.44 3.91
CA HIS A 71 -2.48 -25.78 5.06
C HIS A 71 -3.76 -24.94 5.08
N GLY A 72 -3.64 -23.62 4.92
CA GLY A 72 -4.78 -22.71 4.84
C GLY A 72 -5.73 -23.05 3.68
N ALA A 73 -5.20 -23.32 2.49
CA ALA A 73 -6.02 -23.66 1.33
C ALA A 73 -6.71 -25.03 1.46
N SER A 74 -6.11 -25.98 2.20
CA SER A 74 -6.69 -27.32 2.45
C SER A 74 -7.77 -27.33 3.52
N ALA A 75 -7.73 -26.37 4.47
CA ALA A 75 -8.71 -26.23 5.55
C ALA A 75 -9.94 -25.38 5.15
N LEU A 76 -9.96 -24.84 3.93
CA LEU A 76 -11.00 -23.93 3.47
C LEU A 76 -12.31 -24.67 3.14
N SER A 77 -13.36 -24.42 3.91
CA SER A 77 -14.73 -24.78 3.53
C SER A 77 -15.29 -23.79 2.49
N ALA A 78 -16.39 -24.13 1.81
CA ALA A 78 -17.03 -23.23 0.86
C ALA A 78 -17.49 -21.91 1.51
N ASP A 79 -18.07 -21.98 2.71
CA ASP A 79 -18.49 -20.80 3.46
C ASP A 79 -17.30 -19.98 3.94
N ALA A 80 -16.22 -20.63 4.41
CA ALA A 80 -14.99 -19.94 4.80
C ALA A 80 -14.34 -19.23 3.59
N ALA A 81 -14.35 -19.85 2.42
CA ALA A 81 -13.84 -19.25 1.19
C ALA A 81 -14.65 -18.00 0.79
N LEU A 82 -15.98 -18.05 0.90
CA LEU A 82 -16.84 -16.90 0.63
C LEU A 82 -16.59 -15.76 1.63
N ILE A 83 -16.51 -16.07 2.92
CA ILE A 83 -16.21 -15.09 3.98
C ILE A 83 -14.84 -14.44 3.73
N ALA A 84 -13.81 -15.25 3.44
CA ALA A 84 -12.48 -14.76 3.13
C ALA A 84 -12.46 -13.89 1.87
N ALA A 85 -13.16 -14.28 0.80
CA ALA A 85 -13.26 -13.48 -0.41
C ALA A 85 -13.91 -12.12 -0.17
N VAL A 86 -15.05 -12.10 0.54
CA VAL A 86 -15.75 -10.85 0.92
C VAL A 86 -14.86 -9.98 1.80
N TYR A 87 -14.19 -10.58 2.78
CA TYR A 87 -13.26 -9.89 3.66
C TYR A 87 -12.11 -9.24 2.86
N LEU A 88 -11.43 -10.00 1.97
CA LEU A 88 -10.36 -9.50 1.11
C LEU A 88 -10.85 -8.35 0.22
N ILE A 89 -12.04 -8.46 -0.37
CA ILE A 89 -12.58 -7.42 -1.24
C ILE A 89 -12.85 -6.13 -0.46
N ILE A 90 -13.49 -6.23 0.71
CA ILE A 90 -13.78 -5.07 1.56
C ILE A 90 -12.46 -4.43 2.02
N HIS A 91 -11.52 -5.23 2.51
CA HIS A 91 -10.20 -4.76 2.94
C HIS A 91 -9.45 -4.05 1.80
N GLY A 92 -9.39 -4.69 0.63
CA GLY A 92 -8.70 -4.15 -0.53
C GLY A 92 -9.33 -2.85 -1.03
N LEU A 93 -10.67 -2.80 -1.08
CA LEU A 93 -11.41 -1.60 -1.49
C LEU A 93 -11.16 -0.43 -0.54
N VAL A 94 -11.18 -0.65 0.78
CA VAL A 94 -10.91 0.38 1.79
C VAL A 94 -9.49 0.92 1.63
N LYS A 95 -8.48 0.04 1.51
CA LYS A 95 -7.08 0.46 1.37
C LYS A 95 -6.84 1.23 0.07
N VAL A 96 -7.39 0.76 -1.04
CA VAL A 96 -7.31 1.46 -2.34
C VAL A 96 -8.01 2.81 -2.28
N ALA A 97 -9.19 2.89 -1.65
CA ALA A 97 -9.91 4.14 -1.46
C ALA A 97 -9.10 5.15 -0.62
N ILE A 98 -8.44 4.69 0.45
CA ILE A 98 -7.52 5.52 1.26
C ILE A 98 -6.36 6.03 0.39
N VAL A 99 -5.71 5.16 -0.39
CA VAL A 99 -4.58 5.56 -1.24
C VAL A 99 -5.03 6.59 -2.28
N ILE A 100 -6.15 6.37 -2.97
CA ILE A 100 -6.72 7.33 -3.94
C ILE A 100 -7.05 8.67 -3.26
N ALA A 101 -7.65 8.61 -2.06
CA ALA A 101 -7.96 9.79 -1.27
C ALA A 101 -6.69 10.60 -0.94
N MET A 102 -5.60 9.93 -0.55
CA MET A 102 -4.33 10.59 -0.27
C MET A 102 -3.63 11.13 -1.53
N LEU A 103 -3.72 10.42 -2.65
CA LEU A 103 -3.19 10.87 -3.94
C LEU A 103 -3.89 12.13 -4.47
N ARG A 104 -5.16 12.35 -4.13
CA ARG A 104 -5.89 13.58 -4.49
C ARG A 104 -5.31 14.84 -3.84
N GLY A 105 -4.45 14.72 -2.82
CA GLY A 105 -3.63 15.82 -2.30
C GLY A 105 -4.39 17.01 -1.69
N SER A 106 -5.71 16.91 -1.50
CA SER A 106 -6.53 17.98 -0.95
C SER A 106 -6.50 17.93 0.59
N SER A 107 -6.27 19.09 1.23
CA SER A 107 -6.24 19.22 2.70
C SER A 107 -7.55 18.79 3.39
N ARG A 108 -8.67 18.78 2.65
CA ARG A 108 -9.97 18.29 3.12
C ARG A 108 -10.08 16.78 3.17
N VAL A 109 -9.24 16.06 2.44
CA VAL A 109 -9.30 14.59 2.31
C VAL A 109 -8.48 13.89 3.39
N TYR A 110 -7.47 14.58 3.93
CA TYR A 110 -6.63 14.07 5.02
C TYR A 110 -7.41 13.64 6.28
N PRO A 111 -8.39 14.41 6.80
CA PRO A 111 -9.22 13.96 7.92
C PRO A 111 -9.94 12.64 7.65
N TRP A 112 -10.47 12.48 6.44
CA TRP A 112 -11.16 11.24 6.03
C TRP A 112 -10.20 10.07 5.90
N ALA A 113 -9.01 10.29 5.34
CA ALA A 113 -7.97 9.27 5.27
C ALA A 113 -7.52 8.83 6.67
N ILE A 114 -7.34 9.78 7.60
CA ILE A 114 -6.99 9.49 9.00
C ILE A 114 -8.11 8.73 9.70
N ALA A 115 -9.36 9.14 9.51
CA ALA A 115 -10.52 8.44 10.08
C ALA A 115 -10.62 7.00 9.56
N ALA A 116 -10.44 6.80 8.25
CA ALA A 116 -10.47 5.47 7.64
C ALA A 116 -9.30 4.58 8.11
N LEU A 117 -8.07 5.12 8.17
CA LEU A 117 -6.92 4.43 8.73
C LEU A 117 -7.12 4.09 10.22
N GLY A 118 -7.71 5.00 10.99
CA GLY A 118 -8.01 4.80 12.41
C GLY A 118 -9.07 3.72 12.63
N ALA A 119 -10.15 3.73 11.85
CA ALA A 119 -11.16 2.68 11.88
C ALA A 119 -10.57 1.31 11.51
N PHE A 120 -9.69 1.29 10.49
CA PHE A 120 -8.97 0.09 10.09
C PHE A 120 -8.04 -0.44 11.20
N LEU A 121 -7.30 0.45 11.87
CA LEU A 121 -6.45 0.08 13.01
C LEU A 121 -7.29 -0.46 14.19
N VAL A 122 -8.45 0.14 14.48
CA VAL A 122 -9.36 -0.36 15.53
C VAL A 122 -9.87 -1.75 15.18
N TRP A 123 -10.26 -1.97 13.92
CA TRP A 123 -10.66 -3.29 13.44
C TRP A 123 -9.52 -4.31 13.59
N GLN A 124 -8.31 -3.97 13.14
CA GLN A 124 -7.13 -4.82 13.31
C GLN A 124 -6.85 -5.15 14.77
N CYS A 125 -6.98 -4.19 15.69
CA CYS A 125 -6.83 -4.43 17.12
C CYS A 125 -7.89 -5.40 17.64
N ALA A 126 -9.15 -5.27 17.20
CA ALA A 126 -10.21 -6.20 17.58
C ALA A 126 -9.93 -7.62 17.07
N GLU A 127 -9.52 -7.74 15.81
CA GLU A 127 -9.16 -9.02 15.20
C GLU A 127 -7.92 -9.65 15.86
N MET A 128 -6.92 -8.85 16.22
CA MET A 128 -5.72 -9.30 16.94
C MET A 128 -6.05 -9.86 18.33
N ILE A 129 -7.11 -9.37 18.99
CA ILE A 129 -7.56 -9.92 20.29
C ILE A 129 -8.18 -11.31 20.09
N LEU A 130 -8.94 -11.50 19.01
CA LEU A 130 -9.61 -12.77 18.71
C LEU A 130 -8.65 -13.82 18.13
N HIS A 131 -7.74 -13.38 17.26
CA HIS A 131 -6.78 -14.21 16.55
C HIS A 131 -5.38 -13.57 16.60
N PRO A 132 -4.66 -13.72 17.73
CA PRO A 132 -3.34 -13.11 17.88
C PRO A 132 -2.36 -13.67 16.86
N SER A 133 -1.80 -12.78 16.04
CA SER A 133 -0.70 -13.14 15.14
C SER A 133 0.37 -12.06 15.14
N ALA A 134 1.64 -12.48 15.11
CA ALA A 134 2.77 -11.56 15.04
C ALA A 134 2.72 -10.69 13.77
N GLY A 135 2.18 -11.22 12.68
CA GLY A 135 1.96 -10.48 11.42
C GLY A 135 0.96 -9.34 11.58
N VAL A 136 -0.22 -9.62 12.15
CA VAL A 136 -1.24 -8.58 12.42
C VAL A 136 -0.73 -7.54 13.41
N ALA A 137 0.06 -7.95 14.41
CA ALA A 137 0.67 -7.01 15.35
C ALA A 137 1.67 -6.05 14.66
N ALA A 138 2.55 -6.59 13.81
CA ALA A 138 3.51 -5.78 13.07
C ALA A 138 2.82 -4.81 12.10
N LEU A 139 1.78 -5.27 11.40
CA LEU A 139 0.95 -4.44 10.51
C LEU A 139 0.20 -3.35 11.28
N SER A 140 -0.36 -3.66 12.45
CA SER A 140 -1.03 -2.68 13.32
C SER A 140 -0.08 -1.56 13.76
N ILE A 141 1.14 -1.91 14.18
CA ILE A 141 2.17 -0.93 14.56
C ILE A 141 2.51 -0.04 13.37
N PHE A 142 2.70 -0.65 12.20
CA PHE A 142 2.95 0.06 10.97
C PHE A 142 1.81 1.03 10.61
N ASP A 143 0.56 0.61 10.77
CA ASP A 143 -0.62 1.43 10.51
C ASP A 143 -0.71 2.61 11.47
N ALA A 144 -0.43 2.41 12.75
CA ALA A 144 -0.33 3.48 13.73
C ALA A 144 0.74 4.52 13.35
N ILE A 145 1.92 4.07 12.90
CA ILE A 145 2.99 4.98 12.41
C ILE A 145 2.48 5.82 11.23
N ILE A 146 1.79 5.20 10.28
CA ILE A 146 1.25 5.90 9.10
C ILE A 146 0.16 6.91 9.50
N ILE A 147 -0.71 6.59 10.45
CA ILE A 147 -1.70 7.53 10.97
C ILE A 147 -1.01 8.76 11.58
N VAL A 148 0.00 8.54 12.44
CA VAL A 148 0.73 9.62 13.10
C VAL A 148 1.45 10.51 12.08
N LEU A 149 2.09 9.91 11.06
CA LEU A 149 2.75 10.66 9.97
C LEU A 149 1.73 11.44 9.14
N THR A 150 0.58 10.83 8.81
CA THR A 150 -0.50 11.48 8.07
C THR A 150 -1.07 12.68 8.83
N TRP A 151 -1.32 12.50 10.13
CA TRP A 151 -1.81 13.56 11.02
C TRP A 151 -0.83 14.73 11.09
N ARG A 152 0.47 14.41 11.21
CA ARG A 152 1.52 15.43 11.24
C ARG A 152 1.56 16.23 9.94
N GLU A 153 1.53 15.58 8.78
CA GLU A 153 1.57 16.31 7.51
C GLU A 153 0.29 17.13 7.27
N TRP A 154 -0.87 16.63 7.70
CA TRP A 154 -2.11 17.39 7.70
C TRP A 154 -1.99 18.69 8.52
N ARG A 155 -1.49 18.60 9.76
CA ARG A 155 -1.23 19.77 10.63
C ARG A 155 -0.23 20.75 10.02
N GLN A 156 0.73 20.26 9.25
CA GLN A 156 1.73 21.09 8.56
C GLN A 156 1.25 21.63 7.21
N HIS A 157 -0.01 21.37 6.82
CA HIS A 157 -0.56 21.72 5.51
C HIS A 157 0.27 21.19 4.32
N ARG A 158 0.96 20.06 4.54
CA ARG A 158 1.80 19.41 3.54
C ARG A 158 1.04 18.24 2.93
N SER A 159 1.24 18.07 1.63
CA SER A 159 0.58 17.01 0.85
C SER A 159 1.54 15.86 0.56
N LEU A 160 0.98 14.73 0.11
CA LEU A 160 1.76 13.58 -0.38
C LEU A 160 2.67 13.98 -1.55
N HIS A 161 2.24 14.96 -2.37
CA HIS A 161 3.08 15.55 -3.42
C HIS A 161 4.32 16.27 -2.87
N ASP A 162 4.22 16.90 -1.70
CA ASP A 162 5.36 17.60 -1.08
C ASP A 162 6.36 16.61 -0.48
N ALA A 163 5.86 15.51 0.11
CA ALA A 163 6.70 14.39 0.55
C ALA A 163 7.38 13.69 -0.64
N PHE A 164 6.70 13.55 -1.77
CA PHE A 164 7.29 13.02 -2.99
C PHE A 164 8.39 13.94 -3.55
N ARG A 165 8.14 15.27 -3.59
CA ARG A 165 9.11 16.27 -4.07
C ARG A 165 10.37 16.34 -3.22
N SER A 166 10.25 16.24 -1.90
CA SER A 166 11.40 16.29 -0.97
C SER A 166 12.25 15.02 -1.02
N THR A 167 11.61 13.87 -1.28
CA THR A 167 12.25 12.55 -1.35
C THR A 167 12.94 12.33 -2.69
N PHE A 168 12.31 12.74 -3.80
CA PHE A 168 12.83 12.59 -5.17
C PHE A 168 13.12 13.93 -5.87
N PRO A 169 14.04 14.77 -5.35
CA PRO A 169 14.32 16.08 -5.92
C PRO A 169 14.91 16.00 -7.34
N SER A 170 15.59 14.90 -7.68
CA SER A 170 16.21 14.65 -9.00
C SER A 170 15.17 14.41 -10.10
N ALA A 171 14.10 13.65 -9.79
CA ALA A 171 13.03 13.33 -10.74
C ALA A 171 12.24 14.58 -11.13
N VAL A 172 11.96 15.46 -10.16
CA VAL A 172 11.26 16.72 -10.37
C VAL A 172 12.08 17.70 -11.22
N ARG A 173 13.39 17.79 -10.99
CA ARG A 173 14.29 18.63 -11.80
C ARG A 173 14.37 18.18 -13.25
N ARG A 174 14.50 16.87 -13.47
CA ARG A 174 14.55 16.27 -14.82
C ARG A 174 13.25 16.53 -15.59
N TRP A 175 12.09 16.39 -14.95
CA TRP A 175 10.79 16.64 -15.60
C TRP A 175 10.59 18.13 -15.98
N ARG A 176 11.07 19.06 -15.15
CA ARG A 176 11.06 20.51 -15.47
C ARG A 176 11.94 20.85 -16.68
N GLN A 177 13.15 20.30 -16.77
CA GLN A 177 14.06 20.53 -17.90
C GLN A 177 13.50 20.02 -19.23
N PHE A 178 12.84 18.86 -19.24
CA PHE A 178 12.17 18.35 -20.45
C PHE A 178 11.04 19.26 -20.94
N ARG A 179 10.34 19.96 -20.03
CA ARG A 179 9.23 20.85 -20.39
C ARG A 179 9.69 22.23 -20.86
N THR A 180 10.83 22.73 -20.38
CA THR A 180 11.41 24.02 -20.84
C THR A 180 12.29 23.90 -22.08
N GLY A 181 12.87 22.72 -22.37
CA GLY A 181 13.69 22.49 -23.56
C GLY A 181 12.94 22.46 -24.91
N ARG A 182 11.60 22.44 -24.90
CA ARG A 182 10.77 22.52 -26.13
C ARG A 182 10.41 23.94 -26.57
N ARG A 183 10.83 24.99 -25.84
CA ARG A 183 10.43 26.38 -26.13
C ARG A 183 11.50 27.25 -26.82
N THR A 184 12.71 26.73 -27.03
CA THR A 184 13.84 27.52 -27.58
C THR A 184 14.20 27.20 -29.03
N VAL A 185 13.42 26.38 -29.75
CA VAL A 185 13.66 26.07 -31.18
C VAL A 185 12.53 26.64 -32.04
N ALA A 186 12.34 27.97 -32.03
CA ALA A 186 11.47 28.64 -33.01
C ALA A 186 11.68 30.17 -33.04
N THR A 187 12.90 30.67 -33.22
CA THR A 187 13.12 32.05 -33.74
C THR A 187 14.55 32.22 -34.23
N THR A 188 14.82 31.70 -35.43
CA THR A 188 15.89 32.22 -36.28
C THR A 188 15.26 32.62 -37.60
N ARG A 189 14.83 33.87 -37.68
CA ARG A 189 14.40 34.51 -38.92
C ARG A 189 15.66 35.19 -39.51
N PRO A 190 16.14 34.78 -40.69
CA PRO A 190 17.27 35.48 -41.31
C PRO A 190 16.76 36.80 -41.88
N THR A 191 17.38 37.89 -41.45
CA THR A 191 17.25 39.22 -42.04
C THR A 191 17.91 39.24 -43.42
N ARG A 192 17.14 39.59 -44.45
CA ARG A 192 17.62 40.20 -45.69
C ARG A 192 16.71 41.36 -46.02
#